data_AF-A0A8E2JQM4-F1
#
_entry.id   AF-A0A8E2JQM4-F1
#
_cell.length_a   1.000
_cell.length_b   1.000
_cell.length_c   1.000
_cell.angle_alpha   90.00
_cell.angle_beta   90.00
_cell.angle_gamma   90.00
#
_symmetry.space_group_name_H-M   'P 1'
#
loop_
_entity.id
_entity.type
_entity.pdbx_description
1 polymer ?
#
loop_
_entity_poly.entity_id
_entity_poly.type
_entity_poly.pdbx_seq_one_letter_code
_entity_poly.pdbx_strand_id
1 'polypeptide(L)'
;MNAALDNRFKSLEMLAIRLKPRGMTNYFRSLAEAFFGSLCSLITLRLYGNVEAPLLTKILEQHGSRLRELALIAFNYDKNARICTVSEILEICNSCPQLERLSLRIKRTKSNWLETQHYEALGTFASLVGLSLDLDCRTPYQSTHPTVDEFSDALINRAVDETLARSIYDIITSNKPGRPLAYLRLTSCSTYLLHSSGLILDKRTSNMSRRFLLRRNERDDSDDIEVTEIGKRSREHLDELYRSRDAEIKNRAGHEEMIRNAFEKLWPSKFKDRD
;
A
#
# COMPACT_ATOMS: atom_id res chain seq x y z
N MET A 1 -2.35 22.03 20.37
CA MET A 1 -2.34 22.87 19.16
C MET A 1 -1.87 24.31 19.43
N ASN A 2 -2.11 24.89 20.61
CA ASN A 2 -1.69 26.27 20.93
C ASN A 2 -0.17 26.56 20.82
N ALA A 3 0.70 25.55 20.86
CA ALA A 3 2.15 25.78 20.75
C ALA A 3 2.62 26.18 19.35
N ALA A 4 1.87 25.81 18.29
CA ALA A 4 2.27 26.06 16.90
C ALA A 4 1.87 27.46 16.40
N LEU A 5 0.76 28.01 16.92
CA LEU A 5 0.26 29.34 16.54
C LEU A 5 1.22 30.48 16.90
N ASP A 6 2.15 30.26 17.83
CA ASP A 6 3.17 31.23 18.26
C ASP A 6 4.46 31.20 17.42
N ASN A 7 4.49 30.51 16.27
CA ASN A 7 5.67 30.41 15.39
C ASN A 7 6.96 29.94 16.13
N ARG A 8 6.79 29.05 17.12
CA ARG A 8 7.86 28.59 18.03
C ARG A 8 8.75 27.50 17.43
N PHE A 9 8.41 26.99 16.25
CA PHE A 9 9.05 25.84 15.61
C PHE A 9 9.85 26.24 14.36
N LYS A 10 10.60 27.35 14.41
CA LYS A 10 11.34 27.91 13.26
C LYS A 10 12.42 26.99 12.68
N SER A 11 12.89 26.02 13.47
CA SER A 11 13.91 25.04 13.06
C SER A 11 13.34 23.64 12.85
N LEU A 12 12.00 23.48 12.85
CA LEU A 12 11.38 22.19 12.65
C LEU A 12 11.45 21.81 11.16
N GLU A 13 12.24 20.80 10.85
CA GLU A 13 12.40 20.28 9.48
C GLU A 13 11.69 18.94 9.28
N MET A 14 11.45 18.20 10.37
CA MET A 14 10.83 16.88 10.34
C MET A 14 9.61 16.87 11.25
N LEU A 15 8.48 16.45 10.69
CA LEU A 15 7.24 16.25 11.44
C LEU A 15 6.66 14.87 11.14
N ALA A 16 6.41 14.11 12.20
CA ALA A 16 5.60 12.91 12.17
C ALA A 16 4.39 13.13 13.08
N ILE A 17 3.18 13.12 12.52
CA ILE A 17 1.96 13.44 13.26
C ILE A 17 0.83 12.47 12.93
N ARG A 18 0.08 12.11 13.96
CA ARG A 18 -1.13 11.31 13.85
C ARG A 18 -2.35 12.21 13.78
N LEU A 19 -3.03 12.19 12.64
CA LEU A 19 -4.29 12.89 12.41
C LEU A 19 -5.43 11.89 12.61
N LYS A 20 -6.11 11.98 13.75
CA LYS A 20 -7.31 11.20 14.06
C LYS A 20 -8.43 12.16 14.48
N PRO A 21 -9.38 12.49 13.60
CA PRO A 21 -10.50 13.34 13.98
C PRO A 21 -11.30 12.64 15.10
N ARG A 22 -11.53 13.36 16.20
CA ARG A 22 -12.45 12.98 17.27
C ARG A 22 -13.58 14.02 17.31
N GLY A 23 -14.52 13.97 16.38
CA GLY A 23 -15.68 14.87 16.35
C GLY A 23 -15.91 15.58 15.01
N MET A 24 -16.50 16.78 15.04
CA MET A 24 -16.87 17.56 13.85
C MET A 24 -15.67 17.81 12.93
N THR A 25 -15.71 17.21 11.74
CA THR A 25 -14.62 17.15 10.76
C THR A 25 -14.17 18.53 10.28
N ASN A 26 -15.11 19.46 10.11
CA ASN A 26 -14.80 20.81 9.60
C ASN A 26 -13.92 21.61 10.56
N TYR A 27 -14.21 21.60 11.87
CA TYR A 27 -13.40 22.30 12.87
C TYR A 27 -11.99 21.70 12.96
N PHE A 28 -11.89 20.38 12.93
CA PHE A 28 -10.61 19.69 12.90
C PHE A 28 -9.78 20.06 11.66
N ARG A 29 -10.42 20.14 10.48
CA ARG A 29 -9.75 20.53 9.23
C ARG A 29 -9.18 21.94 9.33
N SER A 30 -9.98 22.93 9.72
CA SER A 30 -9.51 24.31 9.85
C SER A 30 -8.37 24.46 10.87
N LEU A 31 -8.43 23.73 11.98
CA LEU A 31 -7.33 23.69 12.95
C LEU A 31 -6.07 23.04 12.39
N ALA A 32 -6.21 21.95 11.62
CA ALA A 32 -5.08 21.29 10.97
C ALA A 32 -4.44 22.21 9.93
N GLU A 33 -5.24 22.88 9.09
CA GLU A 33 -4.76 23.86 8.11
C GLU A 33 -4.00 25.00 8.79
N ALA A 34 -4.57 25.60 9.84
CA ALA A 34 -3.89 26.65 10.62
C ALA A 34 -2.60 26.14 11.27
N PHE A 35 -2.59 24.91 11.77
CA PHE A 35 -1.41 24.27 12.33
C PHE A 35 -0.30 24.12 11.28
N PHE A 36 -0.57 23.53 10.12
CA PHE A 36 0.44 23.37 9.06
C PHE A 36 0.88 24.72 8.48
N GLY A 37 -0.06 25.65 8.29
CA GLY A 37 0.24 27.01 7.83
C GLY A 37 1.15 27.81 8.78
N SER A 38 1.15 27.48 10.08
CA SER A 38 2.04 28.11 11.07
C SER A 38 3.47 27.55 11.08
N LEU A 39 3.73 26.44 10.40
CA LEU A 39 5.06 25.81 10.36
C LEU A 39 5.90 26.36 9.20
N CYS A 40 7.21 26.44 9.42
CA CYS A 40 8.15 26.62 8.32
C CYS A 40 8.07 25.42 7.35
N SER A 41 8.44 25.66 6.09
CA SER A 41 8.47 24.61 5.06
C SER A 41 9.33 23.43 5.50
N LEU A 42 8.67 22.27 5.63
CA LEU A 42 9.25 21.03 6.16
C LEU A 42 10.09 20.32 5.09
N ILE A 43 11.08 19.54 5.54
CA ILE A 43 11.88 18.64 4.70
C ILE A 43 11.28 17.22 4.73
N THR A 44 10.76 16.79 5.88
CA THR A 44 10.15 15.47 6.06
C THR A 44 8.79 15.60 6.71
N LEU A 45 7.77 15.03 6.08
CA LEU A 45 6.42 14.98 6.60
C LEU A 45 5.86 13.56 6.57
N ARG A 46 5.47 13.05 7.73
CA ARG A 46 4.79 11.76 7.88
C ARG A 46 3.43 11.95 8.54
N LEU A 47 2.37 11.71 7.76
CA LEU A 47 1.00 11.83 8.19
C LEU A 47 0.42 10.43 8.44
N TYR A 48 0.05 10.17 9.69
CA TYR A 48 -0.59 8.91 10.09
C TYR A 48 -2.10 9.11 10.24
N GLY A 49 -2.89 8.39 9.46
CA GLY A 49 -4.35 8.45 9.49
C GLY A 49 -4.96 8.78 8.13
N ASN A 50 -6.22 9.20 8.16
CA ASN A 50 -6.96 9.54 6.96
C ASN A 50 -6.86 11.05 6.71
N VAL A 51 -6.06 11.45 5.73
CA VAL A 51 -5.85 12.85 5.33
C VAL A 51 -6.75 13.14 4.15
N GLU A 52 -7.74 14.00 4.32
CA GLU A 52 -8.66 14.38 3.25
C GLU A 52 -7.93 15.16 2.16
N ALA A 53 -8.36 15.00 0.90
CA ALA A 53 -7.71 15.66 -0.25
C ALA A 53 -7.56 17.19 -0.08
N PRO A 54 -8.58 17.95 0.38
CA PRO A 54 -8.43 19.40 0.56
C PRO A 54 -7.33 19.80 1.56
N LEU A 55 -7.20 19.03 2.65
CA LEU A 55 -6.15 19.27 3.65
C LEU A 55 -4.78 18.93 3.06
N LEU A 56 -4.68 17.85 2.28
CA LEU A 56 -3.43 17.49 1.61
C LEU A 56 -2.99 18.59 0.64
N THR A 57 -3.90 19.11 -0.20
CA THR A 57 -3.62 20.22 -1.11
C THR A 57 -3.04 21.43 -0.36
N LYS A 58 -3.65 21.83 0.77
CA LYS A 58 -3.13 22.93 1.59
C LYS A 58 -1.75 22.67 2.19
N ILE A 59 -1.49 21.44 2.61
CA ILE A 59 -0.17 21.03 3.08
C ILE A 59 0.87 21.09 1.96
N LEU A 60 0.52 20.63 0.76
CA LEU A 60 1.40 20.63 -0.42
C LEU A 60 1.71 22.05 -0.89
N GLU A 61 0.73 22.95 -0.91
CA GLU A 61 0.92 24.39 -1.21
C GLU A 61 1.98 25.03 -0.29
N GLN A 62 1.95 24.70 1.00
CA GLN A 62 2.83 25.33 2.01
C GLN A 62 4.22 24.70 2.10
N HIS A 63 4.31 23.37 1.97
CA HIS A 63 5.55 22.64 2.28
C HIS A 63 6.17 21.95 1.07
N GLY A 64 5.43 21.75 -0.02
CA GLY A 64 5.82 20.89 -1.14
C GLY A 64 7.19 21.21 -1.74
N SER A 65 7.50 22.50 -1.92
CA SER A 65 8.74 22.95 -2.57
C SER A 65 10.03 22.52 -1.88
N ARG A 66 9.99 22.22 -0.56
CA ARG A 66 11.15 21.76 0.23
C ARG A 66 11.05 20.30 0.69
N LEU A 67 9.92 19.63 0.46
CA LEU A 67 9.75 18.26 0.91
C LEU A 67 10.68 17.32 0.14
N ARG A 68 11.49 16.58 0.89
CA ARG A 68 12.31 15.46 0.41
C ARG A 68 11.71 14.11 0.79
N GLU A 69 10.89 14.06 1.84
CA GLU A 69 10.18 12.85 2.24
C GLU A 69 8.72 13.16 2.60
N LEU A 70 7.81 12.42 1.97
CA LEU A 70 6.38 12.45 2.25
C LEU A 70 5.87 11.03 2.50
N ALA A 71 5.23 10.81 3.64
CA ALA A 71 4.58 9.54 3.95
C ALA A 71 3.11 9.77 4.32
N LEU A 72 2.21 9.19 3.53
CA LEU A 72 0.77 9.14 3.75
C LEU A 72 0.40 7.74 4.26
N ILE A 73 0.42 7.55 5.58
CA ILE A 73 0.33 6.24 6.21
C ILE A 73 -1.08 6.06 6.78
N ALA A 74 -1.90 5.30 6.07
CA ALA A 74 -3.22 4.95 6.56
C ALA A 74 -3.16 3.83 7.62
N PHE A 75 -4.15 3.80 8.53
CA PHE A 75 -4.28 2.69 9.47
C PHE A 75 -4.81 1.45 8.75
N ASN A 76 -4.15 0.31 8.95
CA ASN A 76 -4.53 -0.95 8.28
C ASN A 76 -5.96 -1.39 8.67
N TYR A 77 -6.36 -1.10 9.91
CA TYR A 77 -7.69 -1.39 10.46
C TYR A 77 -8.72 -0.27 10.25
N ASP A 78 -8.48 0.68 9.32
CA ASP A 78 -9.52 1.59 8.86
C ASP A 78 -10.14 1.15 7.53
N LYS A 79 -11.42 0.77 7.53
CA LYS A 79 -12.16 0.40 6.31
C LYS A 79 -12.22 1.55 5.29
N ASN A 80 -12.14 2.78 5.79
CA ASN A 80 -12.13 4.01 5.01
C ASN A 80 -10.70 4.55 4.83
N ALA A 81 -9.69 3.72 5.06
CA ALA A 81 -8.30 4.09 4.85
C ALA A 81 -8.12 4.67 3.45
N ARG A 82 -7.49 5.85 3.41
CA ARG A 82 -7.17 6.58 2.18
C ARG A 82 -6.44 5.71 1.17
N ILE A 83 -6.89 5.81 -0.07
CA ILE A 83 -6.23 5.30 -1.26
C ILE A 83 -5.91 6.51 -2.12
N CYS A 84 -4.66 6.64 -2.55
CA CYS A 84 -4.26 7.71 -3.45
C CYS A 84 -4.73 7.39 -4.87
N THR A 85 -5.37 8.39 -5.48
CA THR A 85 -5.75 8.39 -6.89
C THR A 85 -4.59 8.85 -7.78
N VAL A 86 -4.67 8.59 -9.08
CA VAL A 86 -3.70 9.08 -10.07
C VAL A 86 -3.55 10.60 -10.01
N SER A 87 -4.67 11.35 -9.95
CA SER A 87 -4.64 12.81 -9.88
C SER A 87 -3.92 13.34 -8.65
N GLU A 88 -4.11 12.71 -7.48
CA GLU A 88 -3.39 13.09 -6.26
C GLU A 88 -1.90 12.76 -6.33
N ILE A 89 -1.51 11.65 -6.98
CA ILE A 89 -0.10 11.31 -7.20
C ILE A 89 0.57 12.39 -8.06
N LEU A 90 -0.10 12.82 -9.13
CA LEU A 90 0.40 13.88 -10.01
C LEU A 90 0.44 15.25 -9.32
N GLU A 91 -0.55 15.57 -8.48
CA GLU A 91 -0.54 16.77 -7.64
C GLU A 91 0.68 16.77 -6.70
N ILE A 92 0.95 15.66 -6.02
CA ILE A 92 2.14 15.51 -5.17
C ILE A 92 3.41 15.71 -6.01
N CYS A 93 3.50 15.12 -7.21
CA CYS A 93 4.64 15.27 -8.10
C CYS A 93 4.89 16.74 -8.47
N ASN A 94 3.83 17.46 -8.86
CA ASN A 94 3.91 18.85 -9.28
C ASN A 94 4.25 19.79 -8.11
N SER A 95 3.71 19.53 -6.93
CA SER A 95 3.98 20.36 -5.75
C SER A 95 5.32 20.06 -5.07
N CYS A 96 5.87 18.85 -5.24
CA CYS A 96 7.08 18.40 -4.55
C CYS A 96 8.21 18.01 -5.52
N PRO A 97 8.83 18.96 -6.25
CA PRO A 97 9.84 18.66 -7.26
C PRO A 97 11.12 18.01 -6.71
N GLN A 98 11.42 18.20 -5.42
CA GLN A 98 12.59 17.66 -4.74
C GLN A 98 12.31 16.37 -3.97
N LEU A 99 11.12 15.77 -4.13
CA LEU A 99 10.73 14.61 -3.34
C LEU A 99 11.59 13.39 -3.68
N GLU A 100 12.29 12.87 -2.67
CA GLU A 100 13.20 11.74 -2.80
C GLU A 100 12.60 10.45 -2.26
N ARG A 101 11.71 10.55 -1.26
CA ARG A 101 11.05 9.41 -0.64
C ARG A 101 9.55 9.61 -0.55
N LEU A 102 8.80 8.65 -1.04
CA LEU A 102 7.34 8.65 -1.02
C LEU A 102 6.83 7.35 -0.39
N SER A 103 5.87 7.47 0.51
CA SER A 103 5.08 6.34 1.00
C SER A 103 3.60 6.63 0.85
N LEU A 104 2.87 5.77 0.15
CA LEU A 104 1.43 5.92 -0.03
C LEU A 104 0.75 4.56 -0.27
N ARG A 105 -0.58 4.58 -0.27
CA ARG A 105 -1.42 3.42 -0.55
C ARG A 105 -2.12 3.61 -1.88
N ILE A 106 -2.13 2.59 -2.74
CA ILE A 106 -2.87 2.58 -4.01
C ILE A 106 -3.81 1.37 -4.08
N LYS A 107 -4.78 1.42 -4.99
CA LYS A 107 -5.69 0.29 -5.20
C LYS A 107 -5.02 -0.78 -6.05
N ARG A 108 -5.09 -2.04 -5.63
CA ARG A 108 -4.84 -3.19 -6.52
C ARG A 108 -6.13 -3.52 -7.26
N THR A 109 -6.05 -3.59 -8.59
CA THR A 109 -7.15 -3.96 -9.49
C THR A 109 -6.65 -4.94 -10.55
N LYS A 110 -6.01 -6.01 -10.08
CA LYS A 110 -5.52 -7.14 -10.89
C LYS A 110 -4.66 -6.72 -12.09
N SER A 111 -3.82 -5.71 -11.93
CA SER A 111 -2.94 -5.17 -12.99
C SER A 111 -3.72 -4.64 -14.19
N ASN A 112 -4.94 -4.13 -13.99
CA ASN A 112 -5.66 -3.45 -15.05
C ASN A 112 -5.02 -2.10 -15.41
N TRP A 113 -5.47 -1.52 -16.52
CA TRP A 113 -4.96 -0.24 -17.02
C TRP A 113 -5.00 0.90 -15.99
N LEU A 114 -6.04 0.95 -15.14
CA LEU A 114 -6.16 2.00 -14.13
C LEU A 114 -5.08 1.87 -13.05
N GLU A 115 -4.76 0.64 -12.64
CA GLU A 115 -3.64 0.39 -11.74
C GLU A 115 -2.31 0.78 -12.38
N THR A 116 -2.11 0.41 -13.63
CA THR A 116 -0.92 0.78 -14.41
C THR A 116 -0.70 2.29 -14.46
N GLN A 117 -1.77 3.09 -14.60
CA GLN A 117 -1.66 4.55 -14.56
C GLN A 117 -1.12 5.10 -13.22
N HIS A 118 -1.34 4.40 -12.09
CA HIS A 118 -0.73 4.81 -10.83
C HIS A 118 0.79 4.62 -10.89
N TYR A 119 1.25 3.48 -11.43
CA TYR A 119 2.67 3.18 -11.60
C TYR A 119 3.35 4.14 -12.57
N GLU A 120 2.71 4.43 -13.71
CA GLU A 120 3.19 5.43 -14.66
C GLU A 120 3.29 6.82 -14.02
N ALA A 121 2.25 7.25 -13.28
CA ALA A 121 2.26 8.52 -12.57
C ALA A 121 3.39 8.60 -11.52
N LEU A 122 3.65 7.51 -10.80
CA LEU A 122 4.79 7.41 -9.87
C LEU A 122 6.15 7.48 -10.58
N GLY A 123 6.21 7.03 -11.83
CA GLY A 123 7.39 7.17 -12.68
C GLY A 123 7.72 8.63 -13.02
N THR A 124 6.75 9.54 -13.02
CA THR A 124 6.99 10.93 -13.44
C THR A 124 7.83 11.76 -12.44
N PHE A 125 8.06 11.26 -11.23
CA PHE A 125 8.87 11.94 -10.21
C PHE A 125 10.37 11.91 -10.56
N ALA A 126 10.92 13.08 -10.90
CA ALA A 126 12.33 13.22 -11.28
C ALA A 126 13.30 12.86 -10.14
N SER A 127 13.02 13.29 -8.92
CA SER A 127 13.93 13.16 -7.76
C SER A 127 13.71 11.89 -6.93
N LEU A 128 12.62 11.16 -7.16
CA LEU A 128 12.21 10.04 -6.32
C LEU A 128 13.17 8.85 -6.45
N VAL A 129 13.79 8.46 -5.34
CA VAL A 129 14.74 7.33 -5.24
C VAL A 129 14.26 6.24 -4.29
N GLY A 130 13.35 6.55 -3.37
CA GLY A 130 12.79 5.58 -2.43
C GLY A 130 11.27 5.57 -2.47
N LEU A 131 10.69 4.42 -2.80
CA LEU A 131 9.24 4.29 -2.85
C LEU A 131 8.78 3.16 -1.94
N SER A 132 7.77 3.42 -1.12
CA SER A 132 7.03 2.39 -0.37
C SER A 132 5.57 2.43 -0.77
N LEU A 133 5.12 1.39 -1.48
CA LEU A 133 3.74 1.22 -1.87
C LEU A 133 3.08 0.21 -0.96
N ASP A 134 1.94 0.61 -0.40
CA ASP A 134 1.01 -0.31 0.21
C ASP A 134 -0.13 -0.60 -0.77
N LEU A 135 -0.23 -1.85 -1.22
CA LEU A 135 -1.25 -2.28 -2.17
C LEU A 135 -2.53 -2.62 -1.40
N ASP A 136 -3.59 -1.85 -1.65
CA ASP A 136 -4.91 -2.13 -1.10
C ASP A 136 -5.61 -3.23 -1.92
N CYS A 137 -5.55 -4.45 -1.38
CA CYS A 137 -6.14 -5.64 -1.96
C CYS A 137 -7.58 -5.90 -1.52
N ARG A 138 -8.21 -4.99 -0.77
CA ARG A 138 -9.59 -5.17 -0.29
C ARG A 138 -10.56 -5.19 -1.47
N THR A 139 -11.48 -6.13 -1.55
CA THR A 139 -12.59 -6.07 -2.52
C THR A 139 -13.83 -5.51 -1.82
N PRO A 140 -14.53 -4.52 -2.39
CA PRO A 140 -15.82 -4.10 -1.86
C PRO A 140 -16.82 -5.23 -2.14
N TYR A 141 -17.12 -6.06 -1.14
CA TYR A 141 -18.21 -7.01 -1.27
C TYR A 141 -19.53 -6.25 -1.29
N GLN A 142 -20.32 -6.46 -2.34
CA GLN A 142 -21.66 -5.89 -2.43
C GLN A 142 -22.68 -6.68 -1.58
N SER A 143 -22.32 -7.91 -1.21
CA SER A 143 -23.17 -8.92 -0.60
C SER A 143 -22.56 -9.47 0.69
N THR A 144 -23.42 -9.89 1.64
CA THR A 144 -23.01 -10.64 2.85
C THR A 144 -22.48 -12.04 2.54
N HIS A 145 -22.80 -12.56 1.35
CA HIS A 145 -22.35 -13.84 0.81
C HIS A 145 -21.64 -13.59 -0.52
N PRO A 146 -20.30 -13.55 -0.53
CA PRO A 146 -19.56 -13.35 -1.77
C PRO A 146 -19.81 -14.52 -2.74
N THR A 147 -19.84 -14.21 -4.03
CA THR A 147 -19.83 -15.21 -5.11
C THR A 147 -18.42 -15.81 -5.28
N VAL A 148 -18.33 -16.95 -5.97
CA VAL A 148 -17.03 -17.57 -6.31
C VAL A 148 -16.14 -16.58 -7.08
N ASP A 149 -16.73 -15.77 -7.96
CA ASP A 149 -16.00 -14.76 -8.74
C ASP A 149 -15.45 -13.63 -7.86
N GLU A 150 -16.27 -13.06 -6.98
CA GLU A 150 -15.83 -12.02 -6.03
C GLU A 150 -14.72 -12.52 -5.09
N PHE A 151 -14.77 -13.80 -4.74
CA PHE A 151 -13.74 -14.42 -3.91
C PHE A 151 -12.45 -14.72 -4.70
N SER A 152 -12.55 -15.26 -5.92
CA SER A 152 -11.41 -15.42 -6.82
C SER A 152 -10.71 -14.07 -7.07
N ASP A 153 -11.49 -13.00 -7.24
CA ASP A 153 -10.98 -11.64 -7.42
C ASP A 153 -10.20 -11.14 -6.21
N ALA A 154 -10.70 -11.43 -5.01
CA ALA A 154 -10.00 -11.11 -3.76
C ALA A 154 -8.68 -11.89 -3.65
N LEU A 155 -8.66 -13.17 -4.05
CA LEU A 155 -7.44 -13.99 -4.07
C LEU A 155 -6.40 -13.45 -5.07
N ILE A 156 -6.82 -13.10 -6.30
CA ILE A 156 -5.92 -12.52 -7.32
C ILE A 156 -5.31 -11.21 -6.82
N ASN A 157 -6.14 -10.30 -6.29
CA ASN A 157 -5.64 -9.02 -5.79
C ASN A 157 -4.65 -9.21 -4.62
N ARG A 158 -4.81 -10.28 -3.85
CA ARG A 158 -3.96 -10.57 -2.70
C ARG A 158 -2.67 -11.29 -3.05
N ALA A 159 -2.62 -11.97 -4.19
CA ALA A 159 -1.41 -12.58 -4.72
C ALA A 159 -0.42 -11.49 -5.15
N VAL A 160 0.49 -11.16 -4.24
CA VAL A 160 1.67 -10.34 -4.54
C VAL A 160 2.85 -11.30 -4.59
N ASP A 161 3.45 -11.44 -5.76
CA ASP A 161 4.63 -12.27 -5.99
C ASP A 161 5.80 -11.44 -6.57
N GLU A 162 6.94 -12.10 -6.77
CA GLU A 162 8.14 -11.46 -7.30
C GLU A 162 7.91 -10.94 -8.73
N THR A 163 7.18 -11.69 -9.57
CA THR A 163 6.89 -11.30 -10.95
C THR A 163 6.10 -10.00 -10.99
N LEU A 164 5.05 -9.89 -10.19
CA LEU A 164 4.30 -8.65 -10.04
C LEU A 164 5.20 -7.53 -9.52
N ALA A 165 6.00 -7.81 -8.48
CA ALA A 165 6.88 -6.84 -7.87
C ALA A 165 7.88 -6.24 -8.88
N ARG A 166 8.46 -7.08 -9.75
CA ARG A 166 9.33 -6.68 -10.86
C ARG A 166 8.57 -5.86 -11.88
N SER A 167 7.40 -6.32 -12.33
CA SER A 167 6.60 -5.58 -13.32
C SER A 167 6.23 -4.16 -12.86
N ILE A 168 5.90 -3.99 -11.57
CA ILE A 168 5.60 -2.67 -10.99
C ILE A 168 6.85 -1.79 -11.01
N TYR A 169 7.99 -2.34 -10.59
CA TYR A 169 9.27 -1.63 -10.63
C TYR A 169 9.60 -1.19 -12.05
N ASP A 170 9.51 -2.10 -13.02
CA ASP A 170 9.85 -1.85 -14.42
C ASP A 170 8.97 -0.74 -15.03
N ILE A 171 7.66 -0.75 -14.76
CA ILE A 171 6.75 0.32 -15.22
C ILE A 171 7.19 1.67 -14.64
N ILE A 172 7.46 1.72 -13.32
CA ILE A 172 7.86 2.97 -12.65
C ILE A 172 9.19 3.48 -13.19
N THR A 173 10.20 2.60 -13.32
CA THR A 173 11.54 3.00 -13.75
C THR A 173 11.61 3.36 -15.22
N SER A 174 10.84 2.68 -16.09
CA SER A 174 10.79 2.99 -17.53
C SER A 174 10.20 4.38 -17.82
N ASN A 175 9.39 4.92 -16.90
CA ASN A 175 8.76 6.23 -17.03
C ASN A 175 9.54 7.35 -16.32
N LYS A 176 10.71 7.07 -15.73
CA LYS A 176 11.45 8.05 -14.93
C LYS A 176 12.31 9.00 -15.77
N PRO A 177 12.13 10.34 -15.62
CA PRO A 177 12.94 11.32 -16.34
C PRO A 177 14.26 11.67 -15.64
N GLY A 178 14.45 11.24 -14.39
CA GLY A 178 15.54 11.68 -13.52
C GLY A 178 16.32 10.54 -12.87
N ARG A 179 16.73 10.72 -11.61
CA ARG A 179 17.55 9.73 -10.89
C ARG A 179 16.81 8.39 -10.82
N PRO A 180 17.45 7.25 -11.09
CA PRO A 180 16.80 5.93 -11.02
C PRO A 180 16.29 5.62 -9.61
N LEU A 181 15.28 4.76 -9.52
CA LEU A 181 14.75 4.34 -8.24
C LEU A 181 15.78 3.43 -7.54
N ALA A 182 16.23 3.81 -6.35
CA ALA A 182 17.18 3.02 -5.57
C ALA A 182 16.50 1.83 -4.88
N TYR A 183 15.25 2.02 -4.42
CA TYR A 183 14.46 0.92 -3.89
C TYR A 183 12.96 1.10 -4.06
N LEU A 184 12.28 -0.05 -4.20
CA LEU A 184 10.83 -0.20 -4.10
C LEU A 184 10.51 -1.18 -2.98
N ARG A 185 9.73 -0.72 -2.00
CA ARG A 185 9.14 -1.58 -0.97
C ARG A 185 7.66 -1.78 -1.29
N LEU A 186 7.25 -3.03 -1.44
CA LEU A 186 5.85 -3.42 -1.63
C LEU A 186 5.34 -4.11 -0.38
N THR A 187 4.25 -3.58 0.16
CA THR A 187 3.41 -4.25 1.15
C THR A 187 2.00 -4.41 0.60
N SER A 188 1.21 -5.28 1.24
CA SER A 188 -0.22 -5.35 0.98
C SER A 188 -1.00 -5.23 2.28
N CYS A 189 -2.12 -4.52 2.22
CA CYS A 189 -3.06 -4.40 3.32
C CYS A 189 -4.39 -5.02 2.90
N SER A 190 -4.88 -5.96 3.70
CA SER A 190 -6.25 -6.48 3.57
C SER A 190 -6.62 -7.16 4.89
N THR A 191 -7.44 -6.49 5.70
CA THR A 191 -7.83 -6.98 7.03
C THR A 191 -9.34 -7.22 7.16
N TYR A 192 -10.10 -7.28 6.05
CA TYR A 192 -11.56 -7.27 6.14
C TYR A 192 -12.30 -8.41 5.49
N LEU A 193 -11.62 -9.45 5.00
CA LEU A 193 -12.35 -10.37 4.15
C LEU A 193 -13.49 -11.07 4.92
N LEU A 194 -13.40 -11.41 6.22
CA LEU A 194 -14.31 -12.44 6.75
C LEU A 194 -14.58 -12.37 8.26
N HIS A 195 -15.35 -11.38 8.72
CA HIS A 195 -15.91 -11.43 10.07
C HIS A 195 -17.01 -12.51 10.25
N SER A 196 -17.50 -13.13 9.17
CA SER A 196 -18.53 -14.18 9.22
C SER A 196 -18.00 -15.62 9.11
N SER A 197 -16.76 -15.85 8.68
CA SER A 197 -16.16 -17.21 8.57
C SER A 197 -14.76 -17.39 9.21
N GLY A 198 -14.28 -16.35 9.92
CA GLY A 198 -13.64 -16.54 11.23
C GLY A 198 -12.12 -16.50 11.27
N LEU A 199 -11.41 -17.53 10.79
CA LEU A 199 -9.96 -17.64 11.09
C LEU A 199 -9.11 -18.41 10.05
N ILE A 200 -9.68 -19.34 9.28
CA ILE A 200 -8.89 -20.23 8.38
C ILE A 200 -8.51 -19.49 7.08
N LEU A 201 -9.43 -18.67 6.56
CA LEU A 201 -9.23 -17.95 5.31
C LEU A 201 -8.30 -16.74 5.44
N ASP A 202 -8.35 -16.00 6.55
CA ASP A 202 -7.38 -14.93 6.78
C ASP A 202 -5.94 -15.46 6.77
N LYS A 203 -5.73 -16.68 7.29
CA LYS A 203 -4.42 -17.36 7.30
C LYS A 203 -3.95 -17.76 5.91
N ARG A 204 -4.76 -18.51 5.15
CA ARG A 204 -4.38 -18.94 3.78
C ARG A 204 -4.15 -17.74 2.86
N THR A 205 -4.99 -16.72 2.99
CA THR A 205 -4.84 -15.50 2.20
C THR A 205 -3.64 -14.67 2.67
N SER A 206 -3.26 -14.69 3.95
CA SER A 206 -2.07 -13.95 4.45
C SER A 206 -0.76 -14.46 3.85
N ASN A 207 -0.69 -15.76 3.50
CA ASN A 207 0.46 -16.33 2.78
C ASN A 207 0.60 -15.83 1.34
N MET A 208 -0.49 -15.35 0.74
CA MET A 208 -0.50 -14.77 -0.60
C MET A 208 -0.06 -13.31 -0.60
N SER A 209 -0.27 -12.61 0.52
CA SER A 209 0.16 -11.23 0.78
C SER A 209 1.66 -11.11 1.06
N ARG A 210 2.50 -11.58 0.14
CA ARG A 210 3.95 -11.44 0.30
C ARG A 210 4.34 -9.97 0.20
N ARG A 211 5.49 -9.66 0.80
CA ARG A 211 6.06 -8.32 0.85
C ARG A 211 7.42 -8.39 0.20
N PHE A 212 7.74 -7.42 -0.64
CA PHE A 212 8.99 -7.42 -1.38
C PHE A 212 9.76 -6.12 -1.17
N LEU A 213 11.07 -6.25 -1.18
CA LEU A 213 12.01 -5.15 -1.29
C LEU A 213 12.83 -5.39 -2.55
N LEU A 214 12.67 -4.51 -3.53
CA LEU A 214 13.52 -4.46 -4.70
C LEU A 214 14.55 -3.35 -4.48
N ARG A 215 15.83 -3.66 -4.69
CA ARG A 215 16.94 -2.73 -4.56
C ARG A 215 17.77 -2.76 -5.82
N ARG A 216 18.10 -1.58 -6.32
CA ARG A 216 19.11 -1.43 -7.36
C ARG A 216 20.49 -1.61 -6.74
N ASN A 217 21.36 -2.38 -7.39
CA ASN A 217 22.76 -2.44 -7.00
C ASN A 217 23.44 -1.12 -7.39
N GLU A 218 24.03 -0.40 -6.43
CA GLU A 218 24.70 0.88 -6.70
C GLU A 218 26.14 0.71 -7.21
N ARG A 219 26.71 -0.50 -7.12
CA ARG A 219 28.14 -0.76 -7.38
C ARG A 219 28.44 -1.32 -8.76
N ASP A 220 27.45 -1.89 -9.42
CA ASP A 220 27.57 -2.35 -10.80
C ASP A 220 26.83 -1.37 -11.69
N ASP A 221 27.42 -0.98 -12.81
CA ASP A 221 26.71 -0.32 -13.92
C ASP A 221 25.64 -1.23 -14.56
N SER A 222 25.36 -2.38 -13.93
CA SER A 222 24.30 -3.32 -14.28
C SER A 222 22.96 -2.82 -13.75
N ASP A 223 21.92 -2.90 -14.59
CA ASP A 223 20.53 -2.68 -14.19
C ASP A 223 19.95 -3.85 -13.34
N ASP A 224 20.82 -4.69 -12.78
CA ASP A 224 20.43 -5.79 -11.92
C ASP A 224 19.74 -5.28 -10.64
N ILE A 225 18.55 -5.84 -10.42
CA ILE A 225 17.75 -5.59 -9.23
C ILE A 225 17.78 -6.81 -8.31
N GLU A 226 18.19 -6.56 -7.07
CA GLU A 226 18.06 -7.53 -5.99
C GLU A 226 16.62 -7.53 -5.50
N VAL A 227 15.95 -8.69 -5.54
CA VAL A 227 14.59 -8.84 -5.03
C VAL A 227 14.60 -9.73 -3.80
N THR A 228 14.12 -9.20 -2.68
CA THR A 228 14.06 -9.90 -1.39
C THR A 228 12.63 -9.95 -0.87
N GLU A 229 12.15 -11.14 -0.50
CA GLU A 229 10.88 -11.29 0.22
C GLU A 229 11.04 -10.93 1.71
N ILE A 230 10.32 -9.89 2.14
CA ILE A 230 10.37 -9.34 3.50
C ILE A 230 9.54 -10.22 4.46
N GLY A 231 10.23 -10.84 5.41
CA GLY A 231 9.59 -11.67 6.45
C GLY A 231 9.24 -13.08 5.98
N LYS A 232 9.90 -13.57 4.92
CA LYS A 232 9.74 -14.92 4.37
C LYS A 232 9.77 -16.01 5.46
N ARG A 233 10.81 -16.01 6.31
CA ARG A 233 10.96 -17.00 7.40
C ARG A 233 9.76 -17.00 8.35
N SER A 234 9.27 -15.83 8.75
CA SER A 234 8.10 -15.72 9.63
C SER A 234 6.82 -16.21 8.95
N ARG A 235 6.64 -15.91 7.66
CA ARG A 235 5.51 -16.42 6.87
C ARG A 235 5.56 -17.95 6.76
N GLU A 236 6.70 -18.52 6.41
CA GLU A 236 6.89 -19.97 6.24
C GLU A 236 6.67 -20.71 7.55
N HIS A 237 7.21 -20.18 8.65
CA HIS A 237 6.98 -20.75 9.98
C HIS A 237 5.49 -20.73 10.37
N LEU A 238 4.79 -19.62 10.10
CA LEU A 238 3.34 -19.55 10.34
C LEU A 238 2.56 -20.52 9.45
N ASP A 239 2.92 -20.64 8.17
CA ASP A 239 2.30 -21.59 7.24
C ASP A 239 2.45 -23.04 7.73
N GLU A 240 3.64 -23.43 8.18
CA GLU A 240 3.92 -24.76 8.74
C GLU A 240 3.10 -25.05 10.00
N LEU A 241 3.04 -24.09 10.94
CA LEU A 241 2.20 -24.19 12.13
C LEU A 241 0.71 -24.35 11.76
N TYR A 242 0.24 -23.66 10.73
CA TYR A 242 -1.15 -23.75 10.30
C TYR A 242 -1.47 -25.03 9.54
N ARG A 243 -0.59 -25.54 8.68
CA ARG A 243 -0.79 -26.85 8.03
C ARG A 243 -0.93 -27.97 9.05
N SER A 244 -0.11 -27.93 10.10
CA SER A 244 -0.17 -28.90 11.20
C SER A 244 -1.53 -28.85 11.90
N ARG A 245 -2.04 -27.65 12.18
CA ARG A 245 -3.34 -27.44 12.83
C ARG A 245 -4.55 -27.73 11.93
N ASP A 246 -4.49 -27.43 10.64
CA ASP A 246 -5.56 -27.72 9.68
C ASP A 246 -5.72 -29.25 9.49
N ALA A 247 -4.62 -30.01 9.56
CA ALA A 247 -4.66 -31.48 9.51
C ALA A 247 -5.43 -32.09 10.70
N GLU A 248 -5.48 -31.39 11.84
CA GLU A 248 -6.19 -31.79 13.05
C GLU A 248 -7.70 -31.42 13.03
N ILE A 249 -8.13 -30.44 12.23
CA ILE A 249 -9.49 -29.83 12.29
C ILE A 249 -10.42 -30.31 11.14
N LYS A 250 -10.29 -31.57 10.70
CA LYS A 250 -10.96 -32.16 9.52
C LYS A 250 -12.51 -32.22 9.45
N ASN A 251 -13.29 -31.39 10.16
CA ASN A 251 -14.77 -31.52 10.21
C ASN A 251 -15.56 -30.19 10.31
N ARG A 252 -15.40 -29.26 9.36
CA ARG A 252 -16.37 -28.14 9.21
C ARG A 252 -16.80 -27.95 7.75
N ALA A 253 -17.73 -28.79 7.32
CA ALA A 253 -18.35 -28.74 5.99
C ALA A 253 -19.27 -27.52 5.85
N GLY A 254 -19.05 -26.72 4.81
CA GLY A 254 -19.91 -25.58 4.45
C GLY A 254 -19.14 -24.47 3.75
N HIS A 255 -18.19 -23.83 4.45
CA HIS A 255 -17.36 -22.78 3.86
C HIS A 255 -16.24 -23.33 2.95
N GLU A 256 -15.85 -24.59 3.12
CA GLU A 256 -14.77 -25.21 2.35
C GLU A 256 -15.08 -25.36 0.85
N GLU A 257 -16.35 -25.54 0.47
CA GLU A 257 -16.75 -25.78 -0.91
C GLU A 257 -16.55 -24.54 -1.81
N MET A 258 -17.00 -23.37 -1.36
CA MET A 258 -16.82 -22.12 -2.09
C MET A 258 -15.33 -21.80 -2.28
N ILE A 259 -14.53 -22.01 -1.22
CA ILE A 259 -13.08 -21.82 -1.24
C ILE A 259 -12.46 -22.79 -2.24
N ARG A 260 -12.79 -24.07 -2.13
CA ARG A 260 -12.29 -25.13 -3.02
C ARG A 260 -12.60 -24.80 -4.48
N ASN A 261 -13.84 -24.43 -4.79
CA ASN A 261 -14.26 -24.07 -6.15
C ASN A 261 -13.47 -22.87 -6.69
N ALA A 262 -13.24 -21.84 -5.87
CA ALA A 262 -12.44 -20.69 -6.30
C ALA A 262 -10.95 -21.03 -6.50
N PHE A 263 -10.39 -21.90 -5.67
CA PHE A 263 -9.02 -22.41 -5.84
C PHE A 263 -8.90 -23.30 -7.07
N GLU A 264 -9.84 -24.22 -7.30
CA GLU A 264 -9.90 -25.06 -8.50
C GLU A 264 -10.06 -24.23 -9.77
N LYS A 265 -10.82 -23.13 -9.70
CA LYS A 265 -10.96 -22.17 -10.82
C LYS A 265 -9.65 -21.46 -11.15
N LEU A 266 -8.92 -20.99 -10.13
CA LEU A 266 -7.70 -20.19 -10.32
C LEU A 266 -6.46 -21.05 -10.57
N TRP A 267 -6.39 -22.21 -9.92
CA TRP A 267 -5.35 -23.22 -10.09
C TRP A 267 -6.00 -24.57 -10.38
N PRO A 268 -6.48 -24.79 -11.62
CA PRO A 268 -6.97 -26.09 -12.02
C PRO A 268 -5.85 -27.10 -11.84
N SER A 269 -6.10 -28.08 -10.99
CA SER A 269 -5.22 -29.22 -10.78
C SER A 269 -4.73 -29.80 -12.11
N LYS A 270 -3.41 -29.89 -12.34
CA LYS A 270 -2.82 -30.77 -13.37
C LYS A 270 -2.98 -32.27 -13.03
N PHE A 271 -4.05 -32.66 -12.34
CA PHE A 271 -4.29 -34.01 -11.85
C PHE A 271 -4.94 -34.94 -12.88
N LYS A 272 -4.98 -34.57 -14.17
CA LYS A 272 -5.56 -35.40 -15.24
C LYS A 272 -4.55 -36.11 -16.16
N ASP A 273 -3.24 -35.88 -16.01
CA ASP A 273 -2.23 -36.50 -16.89
C ASP A 273 -1.23 -37.39 -16.13
N ARG A 274 -1.72 -38.22 -15.23
CA ARG A 274 -1.00 -39.40 -14.72
C ARG A 274 -1.99 -40.54 -14.48
N ASP A 275 -2.50 -41.08 -15.58
CA ASP A 275 -2.90 -42.48 -15.69
C ASP A 275 -1.82 -43.22 -16.48
#